data_AF-A0A182ERB3-F1
#
_entry.id   AF-A0A182ERB3-F1
#
_cell.length_a   1.000
_cell.length_b   1.000
_cell.length_c   1.000
_cell.angle_alpha   90.00
_cell.angle_beta   90.00
_cell.angle_gamma   90.00
#
_symmetry.space_group_name_H-M   'P 1'
#
loop_
_entity.id
_entity.type
_entity.pdbx_description
1 polymer ?
#
loop_
_entity_poly.entity_id
_entity_poly.type
_entity_poly.pdbx_seq_one_letter_code
_entity_poly.pdbx_strand_id
1 'polypeptide(L)'
;MTFIRYFELKFQVFIIIFLNLNRNIWSLPNYLSCLSSNLLTNCSFLTEYDVQSARAIIDYCRLYRREIINCRRNCYLDCPPCFNVPKNCSTQMIFDIFYRILPKNLNARPIYINGYLPIFTSSGYQSQGLSMDIKRDILYDGAKRDSLLACGAAFSVFLIVFLYSLNIFYCITVAFVLFASVLSALAIYSLFTVDFPLLNLVIFVLLLAIGSDDAFVLLNSFPTEVTSQSIHQCLSHTASAMLLTSSSTAVPFFTNILSSVVVFR
;
A
#
# COMPACT_ATOMS: atom_id res chain seq x y z
N MET A 1 -24.68 -31.09 -20.56
CA MET A 1 -23.71 -30.02 -20.24
C MET A 1 -24.39 -28.69 -20.54
N THR A 2 -24.56 -27.88 -19.49
CA THR A 2 -24.92 -26.44 -19.52
C THR A 2 -26.38 -26.04 -19.79
N PHE A 3 -27.28 -26.72 -19.10
CA PHE A 3 -28.51 -26.14 -18.53
C PHE A 3 -28.05 -25.36 -17.28
N ILE A 4 -27.88 -24.03 -17.37
CA ILE A 4 -27.64 -23.00 -16.30
C ILE A 4 -27.00 -21.81 -17.03
N ARG A 5 -27.79 -20.97 -17.69
CA ARG A 5 -27.37 -19.60 -18.10
C ARG A 5 -28.51 -18.68 -18.55
N TYR A 6 -29.76 -19.01 -18.21
CA TYR A 6 -30.94 -18.23 -18.64
C TYR A 6 -31.83 -17.74 -17.49
N PHE A 7 -31.48 -17.96 -16.22
CA PHE A 7 -32.39 -17.69 -15.09
C PHE A 7 -31.87 -16.70 -14.02
N GLU A 8 -30.71 -16.07 -14.22
CA GLU A 8 -30.09 -15.16 -13.24
C GLU A 8 -29.78 -13.77 -13.85
N LEU A 9 -30.61 -13.31 -14.80
CA LEU A 9 -30.45 -11.97 -15.42
C LEU A 9 -31.58 -10.98 -15.08
N LYS A 10 -32.65 -11.44 -14.42
CA LYS A 10 -33.76 -10.56 -13.98
C LYS A 10 -33.63 -10.08 -12.53
N PHE A 11 -32.78 -10.70 -11.72
CA PHE A 11 -32.68 -10.39 -10.29
C PHE A 11 -31.64 -9.31 -9.96
N GLN A 12 -30.58 -9.16 -10.77
CA GLN A 12 -29.51 -8.19 -10.49
C GLN A 12 -29.78 -6.74 -10.92
N VAL A 13 -30.69 -6.50 -11.88
CA VAL A 13 -31.12 -5.13 -12.21
C VAL A 13 -31.91 -4.51 -11.05
N PHE A 14 -32.58 -5.34 -10.24
CA PHE A 14 -33.42 -4.88 -9.13
C PHE A 14 -32.62 -4.29 -7.95
N ILE A 15 -31.37 -4.74 -7.76
CA ILE A 15 -30.53 -4.27 -6.63
C ILE A 15 -29.89 -2.91 -6.90
N ILE A 16 -29.61 -2.57 -8.17
CA ILE A 16 -29.17 -1.21 -8.54
C ILE A 16 -30.31 -0.20 -8.39
N ILE A 17 -31.57 -0.65 -8.51
CA ILE A 17 -32.76 0.19 -8.38
C ILE A 17 -33.05 0.55 -6.92
N PHE A 18 -32.74 -0.31 -5.95
CA PHE A 18 -33.07 -0.02 -4.54
C PHE A 18 -32.17 1.02 -3.87
N LEU A 19 -31.00 1.32 -4.45
CA LEU A 19 -30.12 2.40 -4.01
C LEU A 19 -30.45 3.77 -4.63
N ASN A 20 -31.41 3.85 -5.57
CA ASN A 20 -31.85 5.09 -6.21
C ASN A 20 -32.80 5.95 -5.38
N LEU A 21 -32.99 5.66 -4.08
CA LEU A 21 -33.77 6.54 -3.21
C LEU A 21 -33.03 7.84 -2.84
N ASN A 22 -31.71 7.90 -3.04
CA ASN A 22 -30.91 9.09 -2.79
C ASN A 22 -30.34 9.67 -4.09
N ARG A 23 -30.87 10.82 -4.52
CA ARG A 23 -30.39 11.71 -5.60
C ARG A 23 -28.93 12.21 -5.44
N ASN A 24 -28.13 11.60 -4.56
CA ASN A 24 -26.85 12.10 -4.07
C ASN A 24 -25.64 11.26 -4.51
N ILE A 25 -25.80 10.34 -5.47
CA ILE A 25 -24.67 9.56 -5.98
C ILE A 25 -24.00 10.35 -7.11
N TRP A 26 -22.80 10.86 -6.86
CA TRP A 26 -22.02 11.66 -7.83
C TRP A 26 -21.32 10.71 -8.79
N SER A 27 -22.07 10.22 -9.79
CA SER A 27 -21.61 9.26 -10.79
C SER A 27 -21.86 9.78 -12.20
N LEU A 28 -20.95 9.49 -13.13
CA LEU A 28 -21.05 9.98 -14.51
C LEU A 28 -22.43 9.69 -15.16
N PRO A 29 -23.04 8.49 -15.03
CA PRO A 29 -24.37 8.25 -15.60
C PRO A 29 -25.46 9.19 -15.08
N ASN A 30 -25.46 9.51 -13.76
CA ASN A 30 -26.41 10.46 -13.18
C ASN A 30 -26.20 11.89 -13.73
N TYR A 31 -24.95 12.25 -14.01
CA TYR A 31 -24.64 13.49 -14.70
C TYR A 31 -25.11 13.47 -16.16
N LEU A 32 -25.01 12.34 -16.86
CA LEU A 32 -25.50 12.23 -18.24
C LEU A 32 -27.04 12.29 -18.31
N SER A 33 -27.76 11.67 -17.38
CA SER A 33 -29.23 11.73 -17.35
C SER A 33 -29.75 13.15 -17.13
N CYS A 34 -29.07 13.93 -16.29
CA CYS A 34 -29.41 15.33 -16.03
C CYS A 34 -28.99 16.30 -17.16
N LEU A 35 -27.98 15.95 -17.98
CA LEU A 35 -27.58 16.73 -19.16
C LEU A 35 -28.38 16.38 -20.42
N SER A 36 -29.14 15.28 -20.41
CA SER A 36 -30.02 14.93 -21.51
C SER A 36 -31.11 15.99 -21.70
N SER A 37 -31.44 16.25 -22.96
CA SER A 37 -32.58 17.09 -23.35
C SER A 37 -33.92 16.58 -22.81
N ASN A 38 -34.03 15.30 -22.49
CA ASN A 38 -35.23 14.66 -21.95
C ASN A 38 -35.35 14.77 -20.42
N LEU A 39 -34.39 15.42 -19.74
CA LEU A 39 -34.41 15.69 -18.28
C LEU A 39 -34.78 14.45 -17.45
N LEU A 40 -34.10 13.33 -17.73
CA LEU A 40 -34.44 12.04 -17.14
C LEU A 40 -34.09 12.00 -15.65
N THR A 41 -35.02 11.47 -14.86
CA THR A 41 -34.87 11.33 -13.40
C THR A 41 -34.09 10.08 -12.98
N ASN A 42 -33.88 9.14 -13.90
CA ASN A 42 -33.21 7.86 -13.64
C ASN A 42 -32.29 7.48 -14.81
N CYS A 43 -31.10 6.97 -14.49
CA CYS A 43 -30.14 6.44 -15.45
C CYS A 43 -30.62 5.24 -16.26
N SER A 44 -31.64 4.53 -15.80
CA SER A 44 -32.13 3.29 -16.41
C SER A 44 -32.75 3.50 -17.80
N PHE A 45 -33.10 4.74 -18.15
CA PHE A 45 -33.73 5.12 -19.41
C PHE A 45 -32.79 5.87 -20.36
N LEU A 46 -31.48 5.92 -20.08
CA LEU A 46 -30.50 6.57 -20.95
C LEU A 46 -30.42 5.85 -22.31
N THR A 47 -30.75 6.57 -23.37
CA THR A 47 -30.63 6.09 -24.76
C THR A 47 -29.30 6.53 -25.38
N GLU A 48 -28.92 5.93 -26.51
CA GLU A 48 -27.71 6.33 -27.23
C GLU A 48 -27.74 7.81 -27.65
N TYR A 49 -28.92 8.33 -28.00
CA TYR A 49 -29.12 9.74 -28.33
C TYR A 49 -28.77 10.66 -27.16
N ASP A 50 -29.18 10.30 -25.94
CA ASP A 50 -28.88 11.07 -24.72
C ASP A 50 -27.38 11.14 -24.46
N VAL A 51 -26.67 10.02 -24.67
CA VAL A 51 -25.22 9.94 -24.51
C VAL A 51 -24.51 10.79 -25.57
N GLN A 52 -24.95 10.76 -26.82
CA GLN A 52 -24.38 11.58 -27.90
C GLN A 52 -24.61 13.08 -27.65
N SER A 53 -25.80 13.47 -27.19
CA SER A 53 -26.11 14.86 -26.83
C SER A 53 -25.24 15.35 -25.67
N ALA A 54 -25.14 14.57 -24.59
CA ALA A 54 -24.30 14.93 -23.44
C ALA A 54 -22.81 14.99 -23.82
N ARG A 55 -22.34 14.08 -24.69
CA ARG A 55 -20.98 14.11 -25.23
C ARG A 55 -20.69 15.39 -26.00
N ALA A 56 -21.61 15.83 -26.88
CA ALA A 56 -21.44 17.07 -27.64
C ALA A 56 -21.27 18.29 -26.71
N ILE A 57 -22.04 18.35 -25.62
CA ILE A 57 -21.94 19.40 -24.60
C ILE A 57 -20.58 19.32 -23.87
N ILE A 58 -20.15 18.13 -23.45
CA ILE A 58 -18.87 17.94 -22.76
C ILE A 58 -17.70 18.30 -23.68
N ASP A 59 -17.71 17.85 -24.94
CA ASP A 59 -16.66 18.15 -25.92
C ASP A 59 -16.60 19.65 -26.25
N TYR A 60 -17.74 20.34 -26.31
CA TYR A 60 -17.80 21.80 -26.45
C TYR A 60 -17.22 22.52 -25.23
N CYS A 61 -17.65 22.14 -24.02
CA CYS A 61 -17.19 22.78 -22.78
C CYS A 61 -15.74 22.42 -22.42
N ARG A 62 -15.17 21.36 -23.01
CA ARG A 62 -13.77 20.93 -22.80
C ARG A 62 -12.76 22.02 -23.12
N LEU A 63 -13.03 22.87 -24.11
CA LEU A 63 -12.15 23.98 -24.51
C LEU A 63 -11.97 25.01 -23.38
N TYR A 64 -13.01 25.19 -22.55
CA TYR A 64 -13.05 26.17 -21.46
C TYR A 64 -12.75 25.53 -20.09
N ARG A 65 -12.21 24.31 -20.05
CA ARG A 65 -12.05 23.55 -18.80
C ARG A 65 -11.24 24.30 -17.74
N ARG A 66 -10.17 25.00 -18.14
CA ARG A 66 -9.29 25.72 -17.19
C ARG A 66 -10.02 26.91 -16.58
N GLU A 67 -10.73 27.64 -17.41
CA GLU A 67 -11.51 28.82 -17.08
C GLU A 67 -12.68 28.46 -16.16
N ILE A 68 -13.37 27.35 -16.45
CA ILE A 68 -14.44 26.80 -15.60
C ILE A 68 -13.90 26.43 -14.22
N ILE A 69 -12.80 25.67 -14.15
CA ILE A 69 -12.22 25.23 -12.88
C ILE A 69 -11.74 26.44 -12.07
N ASN A 70 -11.01 27.37 -12.66
CA ASN A 70 -10.47 28.53 -11.92
C ASN A 70 -11.58 29.45 -11.42
N CYS A 71 -12.62 29.67 -12.22
CA CYS A 71 -13.75 30.52 -11.85
C CYS A 71 -14.55 29.96 -10.67
N ARG A 72 -14.79 28.64 -10.64
CA ARG A 72 -15.69 28.01 -9.65
C ARG A 72 -15.00 27.31 -8.48
N ARG A 73 -13.67 27.13 -8.50
CA ARG A 73 -12.92 26.40 -7.45
C ARG A 73 -13.16 26.92 -6.02
N ASN A 74 -13.23 28.25 -5.85
CA ASN A 74 -13.30 28.89 -4.53
C ASN A 74 -14.71 29.35 -4.16
N CYS A 75 -15.75 28.84 -4.85
CA CYS A 75 -17.12 29.27 -4.66
C CYS A 75 -17.98 28.16 -4.04
N TYR A 76 -18.71 28.48 -2.97
CA TYR A 76 -19.35 27.47 -2.09
C TYR A 76 -20.88 27.54 -2.01
N LEU A 77 -21.50 28.73 -2.04
CA LEU A 77 -22.96 28.85 -1.85
C LEU A 77 -23.70 29.55 -3.00
N ASP A 78 -23.16 30.66 -3.56
CA ASP A 78 -23.78 31.36 -4.70
C ASP A 78 -22.74 31.78 -5.72
N CYS A 79 -22.64 31.01 -6.82
CA CYS A 79 -21.60 31.21 -7.82
C CYS A 79 -22.11 31.99 -9.03
N PRO A 80 -21.61 33.23 -9.27
CA PRO A 80 -21.99 33.98 -10.45
C PRO A 80 -21.52 33.26 -11.73
N PRO A 81 -22.17 33.52 -12.87
CA PRO A 81 -21.73 32.98 -14.16
C PRO A 81 -20.33 33.51 -14.51
N CYS A 82 -19.49 32.65 -15.07
CA CYS A 82 -18.13 32.99 -15.46
C CYS A 82 -18.13 33.85 -16.73
N PHE A 83 -17.44 35.00 -16.72
CA PHE A 83 -17.46 35.98 -17.81
C PHE A 83 -16.95 35.45 -19.16
N ASN A 84 -15.88 34.64 -19.16
CA ASN A 84 -15.23 34.13 -20.38
C ASN A 84 -15.66 32.70 -20.75
N VAL A 85 -16.77 32.23 -20.19
CA VAL A 85 -17.27 30.86 -20.41
C VAL A 85 -18.71 30.95 -20.90
N PRO A 86 -19.10 30.17 -21.93
CA PRO A 86 -20.50 30.09 -22.35
C PRO A 86 -21.42 29.77 -21.18
N LYS A 87 -22.60 30.40 -21.13
CA LYS A 87 -23.59 30.20 -20.04
C LYS A 87 -23.91 28.72 -19.80
N ASN A 88 -24.01 27.93 -20.87
CA ASN A 88 -24.29 26.49 -20.80
C ASN A 88 -23.16 25.68 -20.13
N CYS A 89 -21.91 26.13 -20.22
CA CYS A 89 -20.74 25.49 -19.62
C CYS A 89 -20.43 26.03 -18.21
N SER A 90 -21.05 27.15 -17.83
CA SER A 90 -20.84 27.78 -16.53
C SER A 90 -21.74 27.20 -15.44
N THR A 91 -22.26 25.97 -15.59
CA THR A 91 -23.10 25.33 -14.56
C THR A 91 -22.24 24.62 -13.51
N GLN A 92 -22.77 24.48 -12.29
CA GLN A 92 -22.09 23.73 -11.22
C GLN A 92 -21.84 22.27 -11.63
N MET A 93 -22.81 21.72 -12.36
CA MET A 93 -22.78 20.36 -12.87
C MET A 93 -21.59 20.09 -13.80
N ILE A 94 -21.31 20.99 -14.75
CA ILE A 94 -20.17 20.86 -15.67
C ILE A 94 -18.85 21.02 -14.92
N PHE A 95 -18.79 21.89 -13.91
CA PHE A 95 -17.63 22.02 -13.04
C PHE A 95 -17.33 20.69 -12.31
N ASP A 96 -18.33 20.06 -11.68
CA ASP A 96 -18.14 18.81 -10.95
C ASP A 96 -17.68 17.66 -11.88
N ILE A 97 -18.24 17.59 -13.09
CA ILE A 97 -17.82 16.62 -14.11
C ILE A 97 -16.33 16.76 -14.43
N PHE A 98 -15.83 17.98 -14.69
CA PHE A 98 -14.44 18.20 -15.08
C PHE A 98 -13.45 18.20 -13.92
N TYR A 99 -13.87 18.60 -12.73
CA TYR A 99 -13.01 18.72 -11.57
C TYR A 99 -12.92 17.41 -10.78
N ARG A 100 -14.03 16.67 -10.66
CA ARG A 100 -14.14 15.52 -9.76
C ARG A 100 -14.19 14.17 -10.51
N ILE A 101 -14.92 14.10 -11.63
CA ILE A 101 -15.29 12.83 -12.27
C ILE A 101 -14.36 12.45 -13.43
N LEU A 102 -14.17 13.34 -14.40
CA LEU A 102 -13.44 13.05 -15.64
C LEU A 102 -11.93 13.30 -15.52
N PRO A 103 -11.09 12.43 -16.12
CA PRO A 103 -9.65 12.60 -16.12
C PRO A 103 -9.23 13.82 -16.94
N LYS A 104 -7.97 14.28 -16.78
CA LYS A 104 -7.43 15.41 -17.56
C LYS A 104 -7.42 15.11 -19.07
N ASN A 105 -7.08 13.88 -19.43
CA ASN A 105 -7.00 13.40 -20.81
C ASN A 105 -8.18 12.46 -21.12
N LEU A 106 -9.16 12.95 -21.88
CA LEU A 106 -10.33 12.16 -22.30
C LEU A 106 -10.04 11.23 -23.49
N ASN A 107 -8.88 11.36 -24.15
CA ASN A 107 -8.49 10.56 -25.31
C ASN A 107 -7.65 9.34 -24.93
N ALA A 108 -7.23 9.23 -23.67
CA ALA A 108 -6.45 8.09 -23.18
C ALA A 108 -7.32 6.81 -23.23
N ARG A 109 -6.74 5.68 -23.63
CA ARG A 109 -7.39 4.38 -23.52
C ARG A 109 -6.49 3.44 -22.71
N PRO A 110 -6.99 2.81 -21.64
CA PRO A 110 -8.33 2.91 -21.05
C PRO A 110 -8.61 4.26 -20.36
N ILE A 111 -9.90 4.67 -20.30
CA ILE A 111 -10.33 5.88 -19.59
C ILE A 111 -10.64 5.52 -18.14
N TYR A 112 -9.98 6.17 -17.18
CA TYR A 112 -10.27 6.06 -15.76
C TYR A 112 -11.15 7.21 -15.30
N ILE A 113 -12.26 6.90 -14.65
CA ILE A 113 -13.28 7.86 -14.22
C ILE A 113 -13.49 7.67 -12.73
N ASN A 114 -13.62 8.78 -12.00
CA ASN A 114 -13.90 8.72 -10.57
C ASN A 114 -15.42 8.64 -10.35
N GLY A 115 -15.84 7.77 -9.44
CA GLY A 115 -17.21 7.73 -8.92
C GLY A 115 -17.19 7.91 -7.41
N TYR A 116 -18.07 8.76 -6.89
CA TYR A 116 -18.25 8.90 -5.44
C TYR A 116 -19.52 8.14 -5.05
N LEU A 117 -19.31 7.07 -4.28
CA LEU A 117 -20.34 6.11 -3.96
C LEU A 117 -20.69 6.24 -2.47
N PRO A 118 -21.98 6.20 -2.09
CA PRO A 118 -22.38 6.10 -0.69
C PRO A 118 -22.03 4.70 -0.18
N ILE A 119 -20.83 4.58 0.38
CA ILE A 119 -20.22 3.56 1.25
C ILE A 119 -20.28 2.08 0.78
N PHE A 120 -21.29 1.58 0.07
CA PHE A 120 -21.29 0.22 -0.48
C PHE A 120 -22.07 0.14 -1.79
N THR A 121 -21.37 -0.12 -2.91
CA THR A 121 -22.02 -0.49 -4.17
C THR A 121 -21.29 -1.65 -4.81
N SER A 122 -22.03 -2.70 -5.19
CA SER A 122 -21.52 -3.71 -6.11
C SER A 122 -21.64 -3.14 -7.53
N SER A 123 -20.51 -2.88 -8.18
CA SER A 123 -20.47 -2.37 -9.56
C SER A 123 -19.87 -3.45 -10.46
N GLY A 124 -20.48 -3.70 -11.63
CA GLY A 124 -20.00 -4.66 -12.65
C GLY A 124 -18.77 -4.21 -13.45
N TYR A 125 -18.00 -3.25 -12.94
CA TYR A 125 -16.78 -2.73 -13.56
C TYR A 125 -15.56 -3.19 -12.75
N GLN A 126 -14.45 -3.49 -13.43
CA GLN A 126 -13.19 -3.78 -12.74
C GLN A 126 -12.65 -2.48 -12.13
N SER A 127 -12.87 -2.28 -10.84
CA SER A 127 -12.36 -1.13 -10.10
C SER A 127 -10.84 -1.20 -10.01
N GLN A 128 -10.16 -0.23 -10.64
CA GLN A 128 -8.70 -0.09 -10.62
C GLN A 128 -8.32 0.94 -9.55
N GLY A 129 -8.47 0.54 -8.29
CA GLY A 129 -8.09 1.33 -7.13
C GLY A 129 -9.27 2.00 -6.42
N LEU A 130 -9.27 1.85 -5.11
CA LEU A 130 -10.24 2.44 -4.19
C LEU A 130 -9.44 3.30 -3.21
N SER A 131 -9.56 4.62 -3.32
CA SER A 131 -8.92 5.54 -2.38
C SER A 131 -9.79 5.67 -1.14
N MET A 132 -9.76 4.64 -0.30
CA MET A 132 -10.27 4.72 1.07
C MET A 132 -9.10 4.97 2.02
N ASP A 133 -9.31 5.75 3.07
CA ASP A 133 -8.33 5.99 4.15
C ASP A 133 -8.09 4.74 5.03
N ILE A 134 -8.47 3.56 4.55
CA ILE A 134 -8.29 2.23 5.15
C ILE A 134 -6.85 1.70 4.94
N LYS A 135 -6.00 2.44 4.21
CA LYS A 135 -4.60 2.04 3.95
C LYS A 135 -3.82 1.72 5.23
N ARG A 136 -4.09 2.44 6.32
CA ARG A 136 -3.43 2.19 7.62
C ARG A 136 -3.85 0.86 8.23
N ASP A 137 -5.13 0.52 8.20
CA ASP A 137 -5.63 -0.72 8.78
C ASP A 137 -5.13 -1.93 7.99
N ILE A 138 -5.09 -1.83 6.65
CA ILE A 138 -4.51 -2.87 5.78
C ILE A 138 -3.01 -3.04 6.05
N LEU A 139 -2.27 -1.94 6.20
CA LEU A 139 -0.84 -1.99 6.48
C LEU A 139 -0.54 -2.59 7.87
N TYR A 140 -1.38 -2.30 8.87
CA TYR A 140 -1.26 -2.84 10.21
C TYR A 140 -1.52 -4.36 10.24
N ASP A 141 -2.58 -4.80 9.57
CA ASP A 141 -2.88 -6.24 9.45
C ASP A 141 -1.80 -6.97 8.65
N GLY A 142 -1.22 -6.33 7.63
CA GLY A 142 -0.03 -6.80 6.93
C GLY A 142 1.16 -6.96 7.88
N ALA A 143 1.48 -5.92 8.65
CA ALA A 143 2.57 -5.91 9.62
C ALA A 143 2.47 -7.06 10.64
N LYS A 144 1.25 -7.35 11.10
CA LYS A 144 0.99 -8.44 12.06
C LYS A 144 1.31 -9.80 11.45
N ARG A 145 0.97 -10.02 10.18
CA ARG A 145 1.32 -11.26 9.46
C ARG A 145 2.82 -11.37 9.22
N ASP A 146 3.47 -10.28 8.86
CA ASP A 146 4.92 -10.25 8.63
C ASP A 146 5.70 -10.54 9.92
N SER A 147 5.23 -10.04 11.06
CA SER A 147 5.79 -10.35 12.38
C SER A 147 5.68 -11.84 12.74
N LEU A 148 4.56 -12.48 12.41
CA LEU A 148 4.39 -13.93 12.60
C LEU A 148 5.36 -14.73 11.70
N LEU A 149 5.55 -14.31 10.45
CA LEU A 149 6.52 -14.93 9.55
C LEU A 149 7.96 -14.77 10.07
N ALA A 150 8.31 -13.60 10.60
CA ALA A 150 9.61 -13.37 11.22
C ALA A 150 9.84 -14.24 12.46
N CYS A 151 8.80 -14.45 13.28
CA CYS A 151 8.87 -15.38 14.41
C CYS A 151 9.12 -16.83 13.94
N GLY A 152 8.44 -17.26 12.87
CA GLY A 152 8.70 -18.56 12.24
C GLY A 152 10.12 -18.71 11.70
N ALA A 153 10.68 -17.65 11.11
CA ALA A 153 12.07 -17.64 10.64
C ALA A 153 13.07 -17.75 11.81
N ALA A 154 12.87 -16.99 12.89
CA ALA A 154 13.71 -17.08 14.08
C ALA A 154 13.70 -18.48 14.71
N PHE A 155 12.51 -19.10 14.81
CA PHE A 155 12.39 -20.49 15.27
C PHE A 155 13.15 -21.48 14.37
N SER A 156 13.09 -21.27 13.05
CA SER A 156 13.81 -22.11 12.09
C SER A 156 15.33 -22.03 12.27
N VAL A 157 15.88 -20.83 12.53
CA VAL A 157 17.32 -20.65 12.82
C VAL A 157 17.71 -21.42 14.09
N PHE A 158 16.94 -21.30 15.17
CA PHE A 158 17.22 -22.04 16.41
C PHE A 158 17.15 -23.56 16.22
N LEU A 159 16.21 -24.03 15.42
CA LEU A 159 16.10 -25.46 15.08
C LEU A 159 17.35 -25.94 14.33
N ILE A 160 17.85 -25.16 13.36
CA ILE A 160 19.08 -25.50 12.62
C ILE A 160 20.30 -25.51 13.55
N VAL A 161 20.44 -24.50 14.42
CA VAL A 161 21.53 -24.46 15.42
C VAL A 161 21.48 -25.68 16.35
N PHE A 162 20.29 -26.05 16.80
CA PHE A 162 20.07 -27.22 17.65
C PHE A 162 20.45 -28.52 16.93
N LEU A 163 20.00 -28.71 15.69
CA LEU A 163 20.32 -29.91 14.90
C LEU A 163 21.82 -30.03 14.60
N TYR A 164 22.51 -28.92 14.38
CA TYR A 164 23.94 -28.92 14.10
C TYR A 164 24.78 -29.20 15.35
N SER A 165 24.47 -28.53 16.46
CA SER A 165 25.26 -28.66 17.70
C SER A 165 24.98 -29.97 18.43
N LEU A 166 23.77 -30.51 18.33
CA LEU A 166 23.26 -31.65 19.12
C LEU A 166 23.42 -31.50 20.65
N ASN A 167 23.78 -30.30 21.12
CA ASN A 167 23.99 -29.98 22.51
C ASN A 167 23.05 -28.85 22.95
N ILE A 168 22.16 -29.16 23.88
CA ILE A 168 21.14 -28.25 24.40
C ILE A 168 21.78 -27.03 25.09
N PHE A 169 22.87 -27.20 25.83
CA PHE A 169 23.51 -26.11 26.57
C PHE A 169 24.10 -25.04 25.64
N TYR A 170 24.76 -25.49 24.56
CA TYR A 170 25.29 -24.60 23.54
C TYR A 170 24.15 -23.84 22.85
N CYS A 171 23.09 -24.55 22.47
CA CYS A 171 21.91 -23.93 21.85
C CYS A 171 21.26 -22.86 22.74
N ILE A 172 21.09 -23.11 24.04
CA ILE A 172 20.52 -22.13 24.99
C ILE A 172 21.43 -20.91 25.12
N THR A 173 22.75 -21.12 25.19
CA THR A 173 23.73 -20.03 25.28
C THR A 173 23.68 -19.14 24.05
N VAL A 174 23.69 -19.73 22.85
CA VAL A 174 23.58 -19.00 21.59
C VAL A 174 22.25 -18.24 21.51
N ALA A 175 21.13 -18.88 21.89
CA ALA A 175 19.83 -18.22 21.89
C ALA A 175 19.76 -17.02 22.82
N PHE A 176 20.36 -17.13 24.02
CA PHE A 176 20.45 -16.03 24.97
C PHE A 176 21.28 -14.87 24.40
N VAL A 177 22.45 -15.15 23.82
CA VAL A 177 23.34 -14.13 23.23
C VAL A 177 22.65 -13.40 22.06
N LEU A 178 22.00 -14.14 21.16
CA LEU A 178 21.29 -13.56 20.01
C LEU A 178 20.10 -12.69 20.46
N PHE A 179 19.33 -13.15 21.43
CA PHE A 179 18.20 -12.38 21.96
C PHE A 179 18.67 -11.11 22.70
N ALA A 180 19.73 -11.21 23.50
CA ALA A 180 20.33 -10.07 24.19
C ALA A 180 20.90 -9.04 23.20
N SER A 181 21.47 -9.48 22.08
CA SER A 181 21.97 -8.60 21.01
C SER A 181 20.84 -7.80 20.36
N VAL A 182 19.71 -8.44 20.04
CA VAL A 182 18.55 -7.74 19.47
C VAL A 182 17.93 -6.76 20.47
N LEU A 183 17.80 -7.16 21.74
CA LEU A 183 17.26 -6.28 22.78
C LEU A 183 18.14 -5.05 23.03
N SER A 184 19.45 -5.21 23.07
CA SER A 184 20.37 -4.08 23.27
C SER A 184 20.36 -3.14 22.07
N ALA A 185 20.30 -3.66 20.84
CA ALA A 185 20.14 -2.86 19.63
C ALA A 185 18.81 -2.07 19.63
N LEU A 186 17.70 -2.70 20.02
CA LEU A 186 16.40 -2.04 20.15
C LEU A 186 16.42 -0.95 21.24
N ALA A 187 17.07 -1.21 22.37
CA ALA A 187 17.20 -0.23 23.45
C ALA A 187 17.97 1.01 22.99
N ILE A 188 19.11 0.82 22.29
CA ILE A 188 19.88 1.92 21.70
C ILE A 188 19.06 2.68 20.66
N TYR A 189 18.35 1.96 19.78
CA TYR A 189 17.49 2.59 18.76
C TYR A 189 16.37 3.44 19.39
N SER A 190 15.72 2.93 20.43
CA SER A 190 14.64 3.62 21.14
C SER A 190 15.07 4.92 21.82
N LEU A 191 16.38 5.10 22.07
CA LEU A 191 16.93 6.35 22.59
C LEU A 191 16.84 7.49 21.58
N PHE A 192 16.95 7.18 20.28
CA PHE A 192 17.02 8.19 19.22
C PHE A 192 15.66 8.53 18.63
N THR A 193 14.74 7.55 18.54
CA THR A 193 13.41 7.75 17.95
C THR A 193 12.35 6.91 18.65
N VAL A 194 11.17 7.52 18.85
CA VAL A 194 10.00 6.83 19.42
C VAL A 194 9.21 6.06 18.36
N ASP A 195 9.29 6.49 17.10
CA ASP A 195 8.59 5.86 15.98
C ASP A 195 9.36 4.65 15.47
N PHE A 196 8.70 3.49 15.39
CA PHE A 196 9.29 2.26 14.89
C PHE A 196 8.82 1.98 13.44
N PRO A 197 9.66 2.18 12.42
CA PRO A 197 9.30 1.84 11.05
C PRO A 197 9.28 0.32 10.88
N LEU A 198 8.27 -0.17 10.14
CA LEU A 198 8.08 -1.60 9.87
C LEU A 198 9.32 -2.25 9.22
N LEU A 199 10.09 -1.48 8.45
CA LEU A 199 11.34 -1.93 7.81
C LEU A 199 12.36 -2.48 8.82
N ASN A 200 12.38 -1.96 10.05
CA ASN A 200 13.34 -2.40 11.07
C ASN A 200 13.05 -3.82 11.59
N LEU A 201 11.85 -4.37 11.36
CA LEU A 201 11.52 -5.74 11.70
C LEU A 201 12.36 -6.74 10.88
N VAL A 202 12.68 -6.40 9.62
CA VAL A 202 13.53 -7.23 8.74
C VAL A 202 14.98 -7.24 9.25
N ILE A 203 15.45 -6.12 9.80
CA ILE A 203 16.81 -5.99 10.34
C ILE A 203 17.01 -6.95 11.53
N PHE A 204 15.97 -7.18 12.35
CA PHE A 204 16.08 -8.16 13.45
C PHE A 204 16.27 -9.59 12.96
N VAL A 205 15.56 -10.01 11.91
CA VAL A 205 15.76 -11.34 11.32
C VAL A 205 17.16 -11.46 10.71
N LEU A 206 17.66 -10.39 10.09
CA LEU A 206 19.01 -10.35 9.54
C LEU A 206 20.08 -10.47 10.63
N LEU A 207 19.91 -9.76 11.76
CA LEU A 207 20.83 -9.85 12.91
C LEU A 207 20.87 -11.26 13.51
N LEU A 208 19.72 -11.93 13.62
CA LEU A 208 19.67 -13.32 14.07
C LEU A 208 20.41 -14.26 13.11
N ALA A 209 20.26 -14.05 11.80
CA ALA A 209 20.94 -14.86 10.79
C ALA A 209 22.48 -14.69 10.86
N ILE A 210 22.97 -13.44 10.84
CA ILE A 210 24.41 -13.14 10.90
C ILE A 210 25.01 -13.64 12.22
N GLY A 211 24.36 -13.38 13.36
CA GLY A 211 24.86 -13.83 14.64
C GLY A 211 24.87 -15.36 14.78
N SER A 212 23.93 -16.07 14.12
CA SER A 212 23.95 -17.53 14.09
C SER A 212 25.09 -18.10 13.25
N ASP A 213 25.49 -17.42 12.18
CA ASP A 213 26.63 -17.80 11.34
C ASP A 213 27.94 -17.74 12.13
N ASP A 214 28.15 -16.64 12.87
CA ASP A 214 29.32 -16.50 13.75
C ASP A 214 29.34 -17.61 14.82
N ALA A 215 28.19 -17.99 15.37
CA ALA A 215 28.12 -19.12 16.30
C ALA A 215 28.59 -20.44 15.65
N PHE A 216 28.17 -20.73 14.42
CA PHE A 216 28.63 -21.93 13.68
C PHE A 216 30.13 -21.93 13.43
N VAL A 217 30.69 -20.78 13.02
CA VAL A 217 32.14 -20.63 12.80
C VAL A 217 32.91 -20.88 14.10
N LEU A 218 32.41 -20.39 15.24
CA LEU A 218 33.02 -20.65 16.55
C LEU A 218 33.00 -22.14 16.91
N LEU A 219 31.86 -22.81 16.70
CA LEU A 219 31.72 -24.23 17.04
C LEU A 219 32.62 -25.11 16.17
N ASN A 220 32.73 -24.80 14.88
CA ASN A 220 33.57 -25.56 13.94
C ASN A 220 35.07 -25.34 14.18
N SER A 221 35.46 -24.14 14.63
CA SER A 221 36.88 -23.82 14.89
C SER A 221 37.34 -24.30 16.27
N PHE A 222 36.43 -24.67 17.17
CA PHE A 222 36.75 -24.97 18.56
C PHE A 222 37.68 -26.20 18.68
N PRO A 223 38.80 -26.10 19.42
CA PRO A 223 39.76 -27.20 19.52
C PRO A 223 39.21 -28.37 20.32
N THR A 224 39.54 -29.59 19.90
CA THR A 224 39.19 -30.82 20.62
C THR A 224 39.94 -30.97 21.94
N GLU A 225 41.20 -30.52 21.99
CA GLU A 225 42.01 -30.47 23.20
C GLU A 225 41.98 -29.07 23.82
N VAL A 226 41.39 -28.98 25.00
CA VAL A 226 41.14 -27.72 25.70
C VAL A 226 42.38 -27.33 26.51
N THR A 227 43.29 -26.58 25.89
CA THR A 227 44.45 -25.97 26.55
C THR A 227 44.36 -24.44 26.43
N SER A 228 44.97 -23.70 27.36
CA SER A 228 44.95 -22.23 27.32
C SER A 228 45.54 -21.67 26.03
N GLN A 229 46.60 -22.31 25.52
CA GLN A 229 47.26 -21.93 24.26
C GLN A 229 46.39 -22.25 23.05
N SER A 230 45.77 -23.44 22.99
CA SER A 230 44.88 -23.80 21.87
C SER A 230 43.64 -22.92 21.81
N ILE A 231 43.04 -22.58 22.96
CA ILE A 231 41.90 -21.65 23.04
C ILE A 231 42.32 -20.25 22.57
N HIS A 232 43.45 -19.71 23.03
CA HIS A 232 43.89 -18.38 22.64
C HIS A 232 44.17 -18.30 21.13
N GLN A 233 44.86 -19.30 20.57
CA GLN A 233 45.18 -19.34 19.15
C GLN A 233 43.92 -19.49 18.29
N CYS A 234 42.99 -20.36 18.69
CA CYS A 234 41.69 -20.52 18.04
C CYS A 234 40.89 -19.21 18.08
N LEU A 235 40.72 -18.60 19.25
CA LEU A 235 39.95 -17.37 19.43
C LEU A 235 40.55 -16.21 18.66
N SER A 236 41.87 -16.05 18.65
CA SER A 236 42.54 -14.96 17.92
C SER A 236 42.27 -15.05 16.41
N HIS A 237 42.36 -16.26 15.84
CA HIS A 237 42.05 -16.46 14.43
C HIS A 237 40.56 -16.26 14.15
N THR A 238 39.70 -16.88 14.94
CA THR A 238 38.24 -16.87 14.73
C THR A 238 37.65 -15.47 14.93
N ALA A 239 38.12 -14.72 15.94
CA ALA A 239 37.66 -13.36 16.20
C ALA A 239 38.00 -12.40 15.05
N SER A 240 39.15 -12.58 14.38
CA SER A 240 39.48 -11.76 13.21
C SER A 240 38.52 -12.02 12.05
N ALA A 241 38.13 -13.27 11.82
CA ALA A 241 37.17 -13.65 10.79
C ALA A 241 35.77 -13.10 11.09
N MET A 242 35.28 -13.28 12.32
CA MET A 242 33.98 -12.76 12.78
C MET A 242 33.91 -11.22 12.77
N LEU A 243 35.01 -10.55 13.08
CA LEU A 243 35.06 -9.09 13.02
C LEU A 243 34.93 -8.60 11.57
N LEU A 244 35.59 -9.28 10.63
CA LEU A 244 35.49 -8.95 9.20
C LEU A 244 34.08 -9.16 8.65
N THR A 245 33.42 -10.28 8.98
CA THR A 245 32.03 -10.56 8.56
C THR A 245 31.06 -9.54 9.14
N SER A 246 31.13 -9.29 10.45
CA SER A 246 30.29 -8.29 11.13
C SER A 246 30.52 -6.87 10.61
N SER A 247 31.79 -6.45 10.45
CA SER A 247 32.12 -5.11 9.94
C SER A 247 31.66 -4.91 8.50
N SER A 248 31.92 -5.88 7.62
CA SER A 248 31.50 -5.81 6.21
C SER A 248 29.98 -5.73 6.05
N THR A 249 29.22 -6.29 7.00
CA THR A 249 27.75 -6.19 7.00
C THR A 249 27.26 -4.88 7.62
N ALA A 250 27.91 -4.39 8.67
CA ALA A 250 27.52 -3.15 9.35
C ALA A 250 27.82 -1.89 8.53
N VAL A 251 28.95 -1.85 7.81
CA VAL A 251 29.39 -0.67 7.05
C VAL A 251 28.33 -0.18 6.04
N PRO A 252 27.70 -1.04 5.21
CA PRO A 252 26.59 -0.64 4.35
C PRO A 252 25.44 0.03 5.10
N PHE A 253 25.03 -0.50 6.26
CA PHE A 253 23.98 0.11 7.09
C PHE A 253 24.39 1.49 7.60
N PHE A 254 25.64 1.66 8.04
CA PHE A 254 26.15 2.98 8.42
C PHE A 254 26.26 3.95 7.25
N THR A 255 26.59 3.48 6.04
CA THR A 255 26.62 4.34 4.86
C THR A 255 25.23 4.83 4.46
N ASN A 256 24.18 4.02 4.69
CA ASN A 256 22.80 4.40 4.40
C ASN A 256 22.31 5.57 5.29
N ILE A 257 22.89 5.77 6.47
CA ILE A 257 22.59 6.91 7.35
C ILE A 257 22.94 8.25 6.69
N LEU A 258 23.90 8.27 5.75
CA LEU A 258 24.27 9.48 5.00
C LEU A 258 23.26 9.82 3.89
N SER A 259 22.31 8.93 3.61
CA SER A 259 21.26 9.17 2.60
C SER A 259 20.31 10.28 3.05
N SER A 260 19.85 11.09 2.10
CA SER A 260 18.85 12.14 2.34
C SER A 260 17.42 11.60 2.53
N VAL A 261 17.22 10.28 2.40
CA VAL A 261 15.92 9.63 2.54
C VAL A 261 15.72 9.20 3.99
N VAL A 262 14.75 9.83 4.67
CA VAL A 262 14.44 9.62 6.11
C VAL A 262 14.20 8.16 6.49
N VAL A 263 13.68 7.34 5.57
CA VAL A 263 13.37 5.92 5.83
C VAL A 263 14.64 5.04 5.85
N PHE A 264 15.73 5.47 5.23
CA PHE A 264 17.00 4.75 5.20
C PHE A 264 18.01 5.23 6.25
N ARG A 265 17.67 6.30 6.96
CA ARG A 265 18.46 6.90 8.03
C ARG A 265 18.08 6.31 9.38
#